data_AF-A0A3B8QTV4-F1
#
_entry.id   AF-A0A3B8QTV4-F1
#
_cell.length_a   1.000
_cell.length_b   1.000
_cell.length_c   1.000
_cell.angle_alpha   90.00
_cell.angle_beta   90.00
_cell.angle_gamma   90.00
#
_symmetry.space_group_name_H-M   'P 1'
#
loop_
_entity.id
_entity.type
_entity.pdbx_description
1 polymer ?
#
loop_
_entity_poly.entity_id
_entity_poly.type
_entity_poly.pdbx_seq_one_letter_code
_entity_poly.pdbx_strand_id
1 'polypeptide(L)'
;MRRMKEMSATGGGGFMGMGDFPDSYDLVVNTNHALAGKILKAEGEERDGLIAHAKDLALLQQNLLQGEALTAFVHRAMERLI
;
A
#
# COMPACT_ATOMS: atom_id res chain seq x y z
N MET A 1 13.80 3.98 -10.11
CA MET A 1 14.04 5.44 -10.08
C MET A 1 13.99 6.08 -8.68
N ARG A 2 14.06 5.30 -7.59
CA ARG A 2 14.00 5.83 -6.21
C ARG A 2 15.21 6.68 -5.82
N ARG A 3 16.41 6.26 -6.24
CA ARG A 3 17.67 6.96 -5.95
C ARG A 3 17.78 8.36 -6.60
N MET A 4 17.07 8.59 -7.71
CA MET A 4 17.04 9.89 -8.39
C MET A 4 16.12 10.89 -7.67
N LYS A 5 14.97 10.42 -7.16
CA LYS A 5 14.00 11.25 -6.40
C LYS A 5 14.61 11.71 -5.06
N GLU A 6 15.39 10.85 -4.40
CA GLU A 6 16.13 11.18 -3.17
C GLU A 6 17.23 12.23 -3.42
N MET A 7 17.96 12.16 -4.55
CA MET A 7 18.98 13.16 -4.92
C MET A 7 18.39 14.54 -5.27
N SER A 8 17.23 14.59 -5.92
CA SER A 8 16.58 15.87 -6.28
C SER A 8 16.01 16.63 -5.07
N ALA A 9 15.74 15.95 -3.95
CA ALA A 9 15.21 16.58 -2.75
C ALA A 9 16.29 17.20 -1.84
N THR A 10 17.54 16.73 -1.96
CA THR A 10 18.68 17.21 -1.15
C THR A 10 19.65 18.11 -1.93
N GLY A 11 19.67 18.02 -3.26
CA GLY A 11 20.44 18.91 -4.13
C GLY A 11 19.66 20.17 -4.48
N GLY A 12 19.84 21.23 -3.69
CA GLY A 12 19.22 22.53 -3.95
C GLY A 12 19.47 23.04 -5.37
N GLY A 13 18.39 23.27 -6.11
CA GLY A 13 18.43 24.04 -7.36
C GLY A 13 17.68 23.37 -8.52
N GLY A 14 16.48 23.88 -8.79
CA GLY A 14 15.92 23.86 -10.15
C GLY A 14 15.08 22.65 -10.51
N PHE A 15 13.90 22.49 -9.91
CA PHE A 15 12.76 21.89 -10.62
C PHE A 15 11.41 22.37 -10.06
N MET A 16 11.22 23.69 -10.02
CA MET A 16 9.90 24.32 -9.87
C MET A 16 9.09 24.13 -11.19
N GLY A 17 8.76 22.88 -11.54
CA GLY A 17 8.14 22.57 -12.84
C GLY A 17 7.66 21.14 -13.11
N MET A 18 7.79 20.16 -12.18
CA MET A 18 7.15 18.84 -12.34
C MET A 18 5.92 18.79 -11.44
N GLY A 19 4.88 19.54 -11.80
CA GLY A 19 3.55 19.32 -11.24
C GLY A 19 3.15 17.88 -11.51
N ASP A 20 2.86 17.14 -10.43
CA ASP A 20 2.33 15.78 -10.45
C ASP A 20 3.02 14.79 -11.38
N PHE A 21 4.21 14.32 -11.02
CA PHE A 21 4.57 12.97 -11.46
C PHE A 21 3.67 11.99 -10.66
N PRO A 22 2.66 11.35 -11.27
CA PRO A 22 1.80 10.43 -10.55
C PRO A 22 2.66 9.29 -10.02
N ASP A 23 2.58 9.02 -8.72
CA ASP A 23 3.25 7.87 -8.14
C ASP A 23 2.60 6.61 -8.75
N SER A 24 3.34 5.94 -9.62
CA SER A 24 2.97 4.65 -10.20
C SER A 24 3.50 3.54 -9.30
N TYR A 25 2.60 2.65 -8.90
CA TYR A 25 2.93 1.51 -8.07
C TYR A 25 2.73 0.23 -8.88
N ASP A 26 3.76 -0.61 -8.93
CA ASP A 26 3.66 -1.95 -9.47
C ASP A 26 3.08 -2.88 -8.41
N LEU A 27 1.90 -3.43 -8.67
CA LEU A 27 1.26 -4.42 -7.81
C LEU A 27 1.63 -5.82 -8.27
N VAL A 28 2.42 -6.53 -7.46
CA VAL A 28 2.75 -7.94 -7.70
C VAL A 28 1.89 -8.81 -6.79
N VAL A 29 1.11 -9.73 -7.38
CA VAL A 29 0.22 -10.63 -6.64
C VAL A 29 0.81 -12.04 -6.62
N ASN A 30 0.97 -12.61 -5.43
CA ASN A 30 1.36 -14.00 -5.27
C ASN A 30 0.11 -14.92 -5.29
N THR A 31 -0.14 -15.54 -6.43
CA THR A 31 -1.29 -16.44 -6.64
C THR A 31 -1.16 -17.78 -5.89
N ASN A 32 0.04 -18.18 -5.49
CA ASN A 32 0.29 -19.41 -4.75
C ASN A 32 0.07 -19.28 -3.23
N HIS A 33 -0.23 -18.07 -2.74
CA HIS A 33 -0.47 -17.85 -1.31
C HIS A 33 -1.91 -18.22 -0.91
N ALA A 34 -2.08 -18.84 0.26
CA ALA A 34 -3.40 -19.25 0.76
C ALA A 34 -4.42 -18.09 0.86
N LEU A 35 -3.94 -16.86 1.08
CA LEU A 35 -4.78 -15.65 1.09
C LEU A 35 -5.42 -15.38 -0.28
N ALA A 36 -4.70 -15.58 -1.38
CA ALA A 36 -5.24 -15.41 -2.73
C ALA A 36 -6.37 -16.41 -2.99
N GLY A 37 -6.18 -17.67 -2.58
CA GLY A 37 -7.24 -18.69 -2.63
C GLY A 37 -8.47 -18.35 -1.78
N LYS A 38 -8.28 -17.73 -0.60
CA LYS A 38 -9.40 -17.24 0.23
C LYS A 38 -10.15 -16.10 -0.43
N ILE A 39 -9.43 -15.11 -0.98
CA ILE A 39 -10.02 -13.98 -1.71
C ILE A 39 -10.84 -14.45 -2.91
N LEU A 40 -10.36 -15.47 -3.64
CA LEU A 40 -11.07 -16.03 -4.79
C LEU A 40 -12.34 -16.80 -4.42
N LYS A 41 -12.44 -17.30 -3.18
CA LYS A 41 -13.60 -18.04 -2.68
C LYS A 41 -14.61 -17.15 -1.94
N ALA A 42 -14.19 -15.98 -1.49
CA ALA A 42 -15.06 -15.00 -0.84
C ALA A 42 -15.88 -14.22 -1.88
N GLU A 43 -17.09 -13.82 -1.51
CA GLU A 43 -18.00 -13.02 -2.35
C GLU A 43 -18.52 -11.80 -1.58
N GLY A 44 -18.96 -10.77 -2.32
CA GLY A 44 -19.52 -9.55 -1.75
C GLY A 44 -18.55 -8.79 -0.83
N GLU A 45 -19.08 -8.22 0.25
CA GLU A 45 -18.34 -7.35 1.18
C GLU A 45 -17.16 -8.05 1.86
N GLU A 46 -17.23 -9.36 2.07
CA GLU A 46 -16.13 -10.13 2.68
C GLU A 46 -14.90 -10.12 1.76
N ARG A 47 -15.10 -10.29 0.45
CA ARG A 47 -14.02 -10.25 -0.54
C ARG A 47 -13.36 -8.88 -0.56
N ASP A 48 -14.16 -7.81 -0.56
CA ASP A 48 -13.65 -6.44 -0.57
C ASP A 48 -12.87 -6.13 0.71
N GLY A 49 -13.37 -6.59 1.86
CA GLY A 49 -12.68 -6.47 3.14
C GLY A 49 -11.35 -7.23 3.22
N LEU A 50 -11.23 -8.39 2.57
CA LEU A 50 -9.98 -9.14 2.46
C LEU A 50 -8.98 -8.46 1.51
N ILE A 51 -9.43 -7.93 0.38
CA ILE A 51 -8.60 -7.20 -0.57
C ILE A 51 -8.06 -5.91 0.06
N ALA A 52 -8.91 -5.15 0.74
CA ALA A 52 -8.51 -3.91 1.43
C ALA A 52 -7.41 -4.18 2.47
N HIS A 53 -7.59 -5.23 3.28
CA HIS A 53 -6.60 -5.63 4.27
C HIS A 53 -5.28 -6.09 3.64
N ALA A 54 -5.33 -6.87 2.56
CA ALA A 54 -4.14 -7.31 1.84
C ALA A 54 -3.37 -6.11 1.23
N LYS A 55 -4.09 -5.11 0.73
CA LYS A 55 -3.50 -3.85 0.23
C LYS A 55 -2.80 -3.08 1.35
N ASP A 56 -3.47 -2.89 2.49
CA ASP A 56 -2.89 -2.17 3.63
C ASP A 56 -1.60 -2.86 4.12
N LEU A 57 -1.58 -4.20 4.17
CA LEU A 57 -0.38 -4.97 4.48
C LEU A 57 0.75 -4.74 3.48
N ALA A 58 0.45 -4.70 2.18
CA ALA A 58 1.46 -4.44 1.15
C ALA A 58 2.04 -3.01 1.26
N LEU A 59 1.20 -2.03 1.56
CA LEU A 59 1.62 -0.65 1.81
C LEU A 59 2.47 -0.54 3.09
N LEU A 60 2.09 -1.25 4.15
CA LEU A 60 2.84 -1.30 5.40
C LEU A 60 4.23 -1.90 5.18
N GLN A 61 4.32 -3.03 4.45
CA GLN A 61 5.60 -3.69 4.15
C GLN A 61 6.59 -2.75 3.44
N GLN A 62 6.07 -1.85 2.58
CA GLN A 62 6.89 -0.89 1.85
C GLN A 62 7.12 0.44 2.61
N ASN A 63 6.70 0.51 3.88
CA ASN A 63 6.68 1.74 4.69
C ASN A 63 5.87 2.89 4.06
N LEU A 64 4.90 2.56 3.20
CA LEU A 64 4.02 3.53 2.52
C LEU A 64 2.74 3.80 3.32
N LEU A 65 2.38 2.94 4.27
CA LEU A 65 1.26 3.15 5.17
C LEU A 65 1.69 3.98 6.38
N GLN A 66 1.28 5.25 6.43
CA GLN A 66 1.74 6.21 7.45
C GLN A 66 0.61 7.09 7.98
N GLY A 67 0.86 7.75 9.12
CA GLY A 67 -0.05 8.72 9.72
C GLY A 67 -1.39 8.11 10.13
N GLU A 68 -2.48 8.80 9.80
CA GLU A 68 -3.85 8.37 10.12
C GLU A 68 -4.19 7.00 9.53
N ALA A 69 -3.74 6.71 8.31
CA ALA A 69 -4.01 5.44 7.64
C ALA A 69 -3.39 4.25 8.38
N LEU A 70 -2.21 4.44 8.98
CA LEU A 70 -1.56 3.41 9.80
C LEU A 70 -2.35 3.16 11.09
N THR A 71 -2.75 4.23 11.78
CA THR A 71 -3.55 4.12 13.01
C THR A 71 -4.88 3.41 12.75
N ALA A 72 -5.59 3.81 11.68
CA ALA A 72 -6.84 3.19 11.29
C ALA A 72 -6.67 1.71 10.91
N PHE A 73 -5.58 1.35 10.23
CA PHE A 73 -5.26 -0.04 9.94
C PHE A 73 -5.02 -0.86 11.21
N VAL A 74 -4.22 -0.33 12.16
CA VAL A 74 -3.93 -1.02 13.43
C VAL A 74 -5.21 -1.28 14.22
N HIS A 75 -6.11 -0.30 14.33
CA HIS A 75 -7.40 -0.50 15.00
C HIS A 75 -8.23 -1.61 14.34
N ARG A 76 -8.40 -1.58 13.02
CA ARG A 76 -9.14 -2.64 12.28
C ARG A 76 -8.47 -4.01 12.41
N ALA A 77 -7.14 -4.06 12.43
CA ALA A 77 -6.40 -5.31 12.58
C ALA A 77 -6.59 -5.90 13.98
N MET A 78 -6.66 -5.07 15.02
CA MET A 78 -6.98 -5.53 16.38
C MET A 78 -8.42 -5.99 16.49
N GLU A 79 -9.39 -5.29 15.91
CA GLU A 79 -10.80 -5.69 15.92
C GLU A 79 -11.05 -7.05 15.25
N ARG A 80 -10.27 -7.42 14.22
CA ARG A 80 -10.36 -8.76 13.59
C ARG A 80 -9.70 -9.88 14.40
N LEU A 81 -8.81 -9.54 15.34
CA LEU A 81 -8.05 -10.52 16.13
C LEU A 81 -8.84 -11.01 17.35
N ILE A 82 -9.79 -10.20 17.82
CA ILE A 82 -10.66 -10.43 18.98
C ILE A 82 -11.96 -11.08 18.50
#